data_AF-A0A2C9KUX7-F1
#
_entry.id   AF-A0A2C9KUX7-F1
#
_cell.length_a   1.000
_cell.length_b   1.000
_cell.length_c   1.000
_cell.angle_alpha   90.00
_cell.angle_beta   90.00
_cell.angle_gamma   90.00
#
_symmetry.space_group_name_H-M   'P 1'
#
loop_
_entity.id
_entity.type
_entity.pdbx_description
1 polymer ?
#
loop_
_entity_poly.entity_id
_entity_poly.type
_entity_poly.pdbx_seq_one_letter_code
_entity_poly.pdbx_strand_id
1 'polypeptide(L)'
;MSSLDRPKFWPKTTQLYPFSNMSERRNLRTGSGSVWNVVKFQDGVKQDGGYRATADTECRCRKCEGSNSPSNVWWEFQVHTATHVVFDDVDVNIEYDWCELNCVTCDKTLGNKLMEMYNHFYNVRRKVWKKYFASRSQHKLTFIVSHPHGCSKQVSVGQWKDRLEVDERSKFTYTTCTCPGSSGAQVHCLGYDDWNWSDLVHSGSFKSGLNCSGVGFV
;
A
#
# COMPACT_ATOMS: atom_id res chain seq x y z
N MET A 1 19.94 4.27 3.29
CA MET A 1 20.60 3.36 2.31
C MET A 1 19.47 2.75 1.49
N SER A 2 19.65 2.47 0.20
CA SER A 2 18.69 1.67 -0.58
C SER A 2 19.14 0.21 -0.53
N SER A 3 18.23 -0.76 -0.61
CA SER A 3 18.62 -2.18 -0.72
C SER A 3 19.70 -2.32 -1.81
N LEU A 4 20.77 -3.07 -1.50
CA LEU A 4 21.95 -3.22 -2.36
C LEU A 4 21.61 -3.85 -3.70
N ASP A 5 20.56 -4.66 -3.74
CA ASP A 5 20.09 -5.37 -4.93
C ASP A 5 19.11 -4.55 -5.77
N ARG A 6 18.79 -3.31 -5.37
CA ARG A 6 17.89 -2.47 -6.15
C ARG A 6 18.59 -1.95 -7.42
N PRO A 7 18.03 -2.20 -8.62
CA PRO A 7 18.55 -1.65 -9.86
C PRO A 7 18.49 -0.11 -9.85
N LYS A 8 19.45 0.51 -10.52
CA LYS A 8 19.53 1.97 -10.63
C LYS A 8 18.36 2.55 -11.45
N PHE A 9 17.88 1.80 -12.43
CA PHE A 9 16.84 2.19 -13.37
C PHE A 9 15.64 1.25 -13.29
N TRP A 10 14.45 1.79 -13.57
CA TRP A 10 13.25 0.98 -13.74
C TRP A 10 13.44 -0.06 -14.86
N PRO A 11 12.89 -1.29 -14.71
CA PRO A 11 13.01 -2.33 -15.73
C PRO A 11 12.66 -1.81 -17.12
N LYS A 12 13.53 -2.07 -18.09
CA LYS A 12 13.36 -1.69 -19.51
C LYS A 12 13.22 -0.17 -19.76
N THR A 13 13.69 0.69 -18.84
CA THR A 13 13.70 2.14 -19.05
C THR A 13 15.05 2.78 -18.68
N THR A 14 15.26 4.03 -19.09
CA THR A 14 16.36 4.88 -18.61
C THR A 14 15.97 5.75 -17.42
N GLN A 15 14.76 5.57 -16.88
CA GLN A 15 14.27 6.34 -15.73
C GLN A 15 14.92 5.79 -14.46
N LEU A 16 15.50 6.67 -13.65
CA LEU A 16 16.08 6.30 -12.36
C LEU A 16 14.98 5.92 -11.35
N TYR A 17 15.23 4.93 -10.51
CA TYR A 17 14.44 4.76 -9.30
C TYR A 17 14.57 5.99 -8.40
N PRO A 18 13.51 6.39 -7.68
CA PRO A 18 13.62 7.38 -6.63
C PRO A 18 14.79 7.05 -5.70
N PHE A 19 15.63 8.05 -5.45
CA PHE A 19 16.75 7.97 -4.52
C PHE A 19 17.87 6.96 -4.88
N SER A 20 17.92 6.49 -6.13
CA SER A 20 19.01 5.61 -6.63
C SER A 20 20.40 6.24 -6.49
N ASN A 21 20.52 7.55 -6.60
CA ASN A 21 21.78 8.29 -6.41
C ASN A 21 22.12 8.56 -4.94
N MET A 22 21.32 8.09 -3.98
CA MET A 22 21.52 8.30 -2.54
C MET A 22 21.76 6.99 -1.78
N SER A 23 22.23 5.94 -2.47
CA SER A 23 22.52 4.62 -1.90
C SER A 23 23.57 4.68 -0.78
N GLU A 24 24.60 5.53 -0.93
CA GLU A 24 25.76 5.61 -0.03
C GLU A 24 25.51 6.33 1.31
N ARG A 25 24.34 6.95 1.51
CA ARG A 25 24.03 7.71 2.75
C ARG A 25 22.93 7.03 3.58
N ARG A 26 23.14 6.96 4.90
CA ARG A 26 22.10 6.59 5.89
C ARG A 26 21.13 7.76 6.10
N ASN A 27 20.35 8.08 5.07
CA ASN A 27 19.28 9.04 5.18
C ASN A 27 18.01 8.35 5.67
N LEU A 28 17.36 8.93 6.69
CA LEU A 28 16.02 8.53 7.12
C LEU A 28 15.06 8.80 5.95
N ARG A 29 14.28 7.79 5.57
CA ARG A 29 13.25 7.93 4.53
C ARG A 29 11.89 7.89 5.21
N THR A 30 11.05 8.85 4.86
CA THR A 30 9.64 8.86 5.24
C THR A 30 8.82 8.68 3.98
N GLY A 31 7.81 7.82 4.07
CA GLY A 31 6.87 7.56 3.00
C GLY A 31 5.47 7.38 3.56
N SER A 32 4.55 7.02 2.69
CA SER A 32 3.16 6.72 3.02
C SER A 32 2.89 5.23 2.83
N GLY A 33 1.79 4.75 3.40
CA GLY A 33 1.30 3.40 3.21
C GLY A 33 -0.19 3.31 3.54
N SER A 34 -0.81 2.21 3.14
CA SER A 34 -2.21 1.92 3.39
C SER A 34 -2.37 0.61 4.16
N VAL A 35 -3.22 0.62 5.19
CA VAL A 35 -3.59 -0.61 5.90
C VAL A 35 -4.59 -1.40 5.06
N TRP A 36 -4.38 -2.71 4.98
CA TRP A 36 -5.21 -3.64 4.23
C TRP A 36 -5.46 -4.93 5.03
N ASN A 37 -6.52 -5.66 4.63
CA ASN A 37 -6.83 -7.01 5.08
C ASN A 37 -6.72 -7.20 6.60
N VAL A 38 -7.50 -6.42 7.36
CA VAL A 38 -7.49 -6.52 8.82
C VAL A 38 -8.30 -7.73 9.24
N VAL A 39 -7.66 -8.70 9.89
CA VAL A 39 -8.26 -9.96 10.32
C VAL A 39 -8.09 -10.11 11.83
N LYS A 40 -9.17 -10.48 12.52
CA LYS A 40 -9.15 -10.78 13.96
C LYS A 40 -9.07 -12.28 14.17
N PHE A 41 -8.24 -12.68 15.13
CA PHE A 41 -8.08 -14.04 15.61
C PHE A 41 -8.40 -14.14 17.08
N GLN A 42 -8.96 -15.29 17.46
CA GLN A 42 -9.13 -15.69 18.83
C GLN A 42 -8.89 -17.20 18.93
N ASP A 43 -7.98 -17.61 19.80
CA ASP A 43 -7.61 -19.01 20.04
C ASP A 43 -7.22 -19.73 18.73
N GLY A 44 -6.52 -19.04 17.83
CA GLY A 44 -6.13 -19.54 16.50
C GLY A 44 -7.22 -19.51 15.44
N VAL A 45 -8.43 -19.07 15.79
CA VAL A 45 -9.60 -19.07 14.89
C VAL A 45 -9.90 -17.66 14.38
N LYS A 46 -10.05 -17.53 13.06
CA LYS A 46 -10.52 -16.32 12.41
C LYS A 46 -11.94 -15.96 12.82
N GLN A 47 -12.16 -14.69 13.09
CA GLN A 47 -13.46 -14.17 13.53
C GLN A 47 -14.25 -13.48 12.40
N ASP A 48 -13.69 -13.38 11.19
CA ASP A 48 -14.32 -12.75 10.02
C ASP A 48 -15.16 -13.72 9.15
N GLY A 49 -15.29 -14.98 9.57
CA GLY A 49 -16.05 -16.01 8.86
C GLY A 49 -15.32 -16.67 7.69
N GLY A 50 -14.05 -16.31 7.43
CA GLY A 50 -13.24 -16.95 6.40
C GLY A 50 -12.66 -18.31 6.83
N TYR A 51 -12.66 -19.29 5.92
CA TYR A 51 -11.95 -20.57 6.09
C TYR A 51 -10.44 -20.36 5.92
N ARG A 52 -9.77 -19.85 6.95
CA ARG A 52 -8.31 -19.90 7.02
C ARG A 52 -7.90 -20.01 8.49
N ALA A 53 -7.71 -21.24 8.95
CA ALA A 53 -7.00 -21.50 10.19
C ALA A 53 -5.54 -21.06 10.02
N THR A 54 -4.97 -20.42 11.03
CA THR A 54 -3.51 -20.24 11.09
C THR A 54 -2.93 -21.41 11.88
N ALA A 55 -1.64 -21.72 11.67
CA ALA A 55 -0.94 -22.68 12.51
C ALA A 55 -0.77 -22.19 13.96
N ASP A 56 -0.97 -20.90 14.19
CA ASP A 56 -0.73 -20.24 15.45
C ASP A 56 -2.02 -20.12 16.26
N THR A 57 -1.92 -20.52 17.52
CA THR A 57 -2.98 -20.40 18.52
C THR A 57 -2.87 -19.12 19.34
N GLU A 58 -1.78 -18.36 19.18
CA GLU A 58 -1.41 -17.23 20.03
C GLU A 58 -0.78 -16.08 19.23
N CYS A 59 -0.82 -14.87 19.80
CA CYS A 59 -0.26 -13.67 19.19
C CYS A 59 1.27 -13.73 19.05
N ARG A 60 1.78 -13.41 17.86
CA ARG A 60 3.22 -13.27 17.56
C ARG A 60 3.75 -11.84 17.57
N CYS A 61 3.02 -10.88 18.16
CA CYS A 61 3.57 -9.53 18.27
C CYS A 61 4.77 -9.51 19.23
N ARG A 62 5.66 -8.52 19.09
CA ARG A 62 6.88 -8.38 19.90
C ARG A 62 6.67 -8.44 21.43
N LYS A 63 5.48 -8.08 21.92
CA LYS A 63 5.15 -8.17 23.36
C LYS A 63 4.78 -9.60 23.81
N CYS A 64 4.27 -10.41 22.89
CA CYS A 64 3.83 -11.78 23.15
C CYS A 64 4.90 -12.80 22.77
N GLU A 65 5.77 -12.47 21.82
CA GLU A 65 6.91 -13.31 21.44
C GLU A 65 7.83 -13.58 22.64
N GLY A 66 7.97 -14.85 23.01
CA GLY A 66 8.74 -15.29 24.18
C GLY A 66 8.07 -15.01 25.54
N SER A 67 6.83 -14.52 25.56
CA SER A 67 6.06 -14.34 26.79
C SER A 67 5.51 -15.68 27.30
N ASN A 68 5.45 -15.86 28.62
CA ASN A 68 4.75 -16.99 29.25
C ASN A 68 3.22 -16.81 29.25
N SER A 69 2.74 -15.63 28.85
CA SER A 69 1.31 -15.30 28.78
C SER A 69 1.03 -14.51 27.49
N PRO A 70 1.22 -15.12 26.31
CA PRO A 70 0.90 -14.49 25.04
C PRO A 70 -0.62 -14.28 24.93
N SER A 71 -1.04 -13.29 24.16
CA SER A 71 -2.46 -13.03 24.01
C SER A 71 -3.09 -14.06 23.08
N ASN A 72 -4.20 -14.65 23.51
CA ASN A 72 -5.02 -15.53 22.68
C ASN A 72 -5.97 -14.77 21.75
N VAL A 73 -5.99 -13.43 21.78
CA VAL A 73 -6.75 -12.58 20.84
C VAL A 73 -5.81 -11.58 20.19
N TRP A 74 -5.78 -11.56 18.86
CA TRP A 74 -4.92 -10.65 18.10
C TRP A 74 -5.52 -10.27 16.77
N TRP A 75 -4.87 -9.33 16.11
CA TRP A 75 -5.17 -8.89 14.76
C TRP A 75 -3.93 -9.01 13.90
N GLU A 76 -4.14 -9.50 12.68
CA GLU A 76 -3.15 -9.43 11.61
C GLU A 76 -3.66 -8.47 10.55
N PHE A 77 -2.75 -7.72 9.94
CA PHE A 77 -3.08 -6.79 8.86
C PHE A 77 -1.86 -6.54 8.00
N GLN A 78 -2.10 -6.14 6.76
CA GLN A 78 -1.07 -5.79 5.80
C GLN A 78 -0.91 -4.27 5.73
N VAL A 79 0.31 -3.80 5.49
CA VAL A 79 0.55 -2.41 5.08
C VAL A 79 1.19 -2.42 3.71
N HIS A 80 0.50 -1.83 2.74
CA HIS A 80 1.01 -1.66 1.38
C HIS A 80 1.73 -0.33 1.26
N THR A 81 2.90 -0.36 0.64
CA THR A 81 3.72 0.82 0.36
C THR A 81 4.58 0.57 -0.88
N ALA A 82 5.36 1.57 -1.28
CA ALA A 82 6.30 1.43 -2.38
C ALA A 82 7.57 0.74 -1.88
N THR A 83 8.10 -0.19 -2.69
CA THR A 83 9.37 -0.88 -2.41
C THR A 83 10.46 0.10 -2.00
N HIS A 84 10.54 1.26 -2.64
CA HIS A 84 11.60 2.22 -2.35
C HIS A 84 11.52 3.00 -1.03
N VAL A 85 10.40 2.86 -0.31
CA VAL A 85 10.21 3.37 1.04
C VAL A 85 10.80 2.42 2.08
N VAL A 86 10.83 1.11 1.80
CA VAL A 86 11.32 0.08 2.74
C VAL A 86 12.75 -0.33 2.39
N PHE A 87 13.54 -0.64 3.43
CA PHE A 87 14.98 -0.90 3.32
C PHE A 87 15.37 -2.39 3.44
N ASP A 88 14.53 -3.22 4.06
CA ASP A 88 14.90 -4.59 4.49
C ASP A 88 14.25 -5.71 3.65
N ASP A 89 14.61 -6.97 3.95
CA ASP A 89 14.09 -8.25 3.43
C ASP A 89 12.62 -8.49 3.80
N VAL A 90 11.75 -7.63 3.28
CA VAL A 90 10.30 -7.86 3.22
C VAL A 90 9.93 -8.33 1.82
N ASP A 91 8.72 -8.88 1.67
CA ASP A 91 8.18 -9.28 0.37
C ASP A 91 8.10 -8.06 -0.54
N VAL A 92 9.13 -7.93 -1.39
CA VAL A 92 9.42 -6.76 -2.20
C VAL A 92 9.37 -7.18 -3.66
N ASN A 93 8.48 -6.56 -4.42
CA ASN A 93 8.49 -6.67 -5.86
C ASN A 93 9.09 -5.39 -6.46
N ILE A 94 10.39 -5.45 -6.75
CA ILE A 94 11.15 -4.32 -7.30
C ILE A 94 10.58 -3.89 -8.66
N GLU A 95 10.19 -4.85 -9.51
CA GLU A 95 9.66 -4.58 -10.85
C GLU A 95 8.35 -3.79 -10.80
N TYR A 96 7.52 -4.08 -9.82
CA TYR A 96 6.23 -3.43 -9.61
C TYR A 96 6.28 -2.25 -8.63
N ASP A 97 7.43 -2.05 -7.95
CA ASP A 97 7.65 -1.11 -6.85
C ASP A 97 6.56 -1.15 -5.80
N TRP A 98 6.25 -2.36 -5.38
CA TRP A 98 5.26 -2.66 -4.38
C TRP A 98 5.88 -3.49 -3.26
N CYS A 99 5.51 -3.16 -2.02
CA CYS A 99 5.95 -3.84 -0.82
C CYS A 99 4.76 -4.02 0.13
N GLU A 100 4.68 -5.22 0.68
CA GLU A 100 3.72 -5.57 1.72
C GLU A 100 4.44 -5.84 3.04
N LEU A 101 3.96 -5.20 4.10
CA LEU A 101 4.41 -5.44 5.47
C LEU A 101 3.33 -6.21 6.22
N ASN A 102 3.63 -7.43 6.62
CA ASN A 102 2.75 -8.21 7.48
C ASN A 102 2.92 -7.75 8.93
N CYS A 103 1.83 -7.28 9.52
CA CYS A 103 1.82 -6.68 10.85
C CYS A 103 0.87 -7.45 11.78
N VAL A 104 1.23 -7.50 13.06
CA VAL A 104 0.45 -8.16 14.11
C VAL A 104 0.34 -7.29 15.36
N THR A 105 -0.83 -7.27 15.97
CA THR A 105 -1.06 -6.57 17.26
C THR A 105 -2.04 -7.33 18.14
N CYS A 106 -1.79 -7.37 19.45
CA CYS A 106 -2.77 -7.80 20.47
C CYS A 106 -3.40 -6.61 21.22
N ASP A 107 -3.14 -5.37 20.80
CA ASP A 107 -3.81 -4.20 21.35
C ASP A 107 -5.27 -4.19 20.83
N LYS A 108 -6.21 -4.50 21.73
CA LYS A 108 -7.63 -4.60 21.40
C LYS A 108 -8.21 -3.28 20.90
N THR A 109 -7.77 -2.16 21.47
CA THR A 109 -8.26 -0.83 21.09
C THR A 109 -7.84 -0.50 19.67
N LEU A 110 -6.56 -0.71 19.35
CA LEU A 110 -6.03 -0.49 18.00
C LEU A 110 -6.65 -1.47 17.00
N GLY A 111 -6.67 -2.76 17.31
CA GLY A 111 -7.17 -3.80 16.42
C GLY A 111 -8.65 -3.63 16.05
N ASN A 112 -9.51 -3.36 17.03
CA ASN A 112 -10.93 -3.07 16.77
C ASN A 112 -11.10 -1.81 15.91
N LYS A 113 -10.36 -0.73 16.22
CA LYS A 113 -10.41 0.51 15.44
C LYS A 113 -10.01 0.29 13.97
N LEU A 114 -8.93 -0.45 13.72
CA LEU A 114 -8.48 -0.78 12.36
C LEU A 114 -9.55 -1.61 11.62
N MET A 115 -10.14 -2.60 12.28
CA MET A 115 -11.19 -3.44 11.72
C MET A 115 -12.43 -2.62 11.32
N GLU A 116 -12.89 -1.73 12.20
CA GLU A 116 -14.02 -0.83 11.94
C GLU A 116 -13.74 0.09 10.74
N MET A 117 -12.55 0.72 10.72
CA MET A 117 -12.12 1.59 9.62
C MET A 117 -12.02 0.83 8.29
N TYR A 118 -11.49 -0.39 8.30
CA TYR A 118 -11.37 -1.24 7.12
C TYR A 118 -12.74 -1.64 6.56
N ASN A 119 -13.66 -2.09 7.43
CA ASN A 119 -15.03 -2.42 7.04
C ASN A 119 -15.79 -1.21 6.49
N HIS A 120 -15.60 -0.04 7.10
CA HIS A 120 -16.18 1.20 6.59
C HIS A 120 -15.61 1.57 5.22
N PHE A 121 -14.29 1.50 5.06
CA PHE A 121 -13.61 1.77 3.79
C PHE A 121 -14.15 0.87 2.67
N TYR A 122 -14.23 -0.44 2.90
CA TYR A 122 -14.75 -1.39 1.90
C TYR A 122 -16.18 -1.05 1.46
N ASN A 123 -17.04 -0.71 2.41
CA ASN A 123 -18.42 -0.31 2.12
C ASN A 123 -18.52 0.98 1.29
N VAL A 124 -17.71 1.99 1.61
CA VAL A 124 -17.66 3.25 0.85
C VAL A 124 -17.05 3.02 -0.52
N ARG A 125 -15.92 2.30 -0.62
CA ARG A 125 -15.24 1.96 -1.88
C ARG A 125 -16.20 1.28 -2.85
N ARG A 126 -16.97 0.29 -2.40
CA ARG A 126 -17.99 -0.39 -3.24
C ARG A 126 -19.05 0.57 -3.78
N LYS A 127 -19.52 1.53 -2.97
CA LYS A 127 -20.49 2.55 -3.43
C LYS A 127 -19.87 3.50 -4.46
N VAL A 128 -18.63 3.92 -4.24
CA VAL A 128 -17.86 4.75 -5.18
C VAL A 128 -17.66 4.01 -6.49
N TRP A 129 -17.20 2.75 -6.45
CA TRP A 129 -17.01 1.95 -7.66
C TRP A 129 -18.30 1.85 -8.47
N LYS A 130 -19.43 1.45 -7.86
CA LYS A 130 -20.73 1.38 -8.56
C LYS A 130 -21.12 2.69 -9.24
N LYS A 131 -20.83 3.82 -8.61
CA LYS A 131 -21.15 5.15 -9.14
C LYS A 131 -20.27 5.54 -10.34
N TYR A 132 -18.98 5.19 -10.32
CA TYR A 132 -18.00 5.69 -11.29
C TYR A 132 -17.54 4.65 -12.31
N PHE A 133 -17.85 3.36 -12.16
CA PHE A 133 -17.39 2.28 -13.03
C PHE A 133 -17.66 2.56 -14.52
N ALA A 134 -18.88 2.96 -14.88
CA ALA A 134 -19.27 3.23 -16.27
C ALA A 134 -18.56 4.46 -16.88
N SER A 135 -18.09 5.40 -16.04
CA SER A 135 -17.45 6.65 -16.48
C SER A 135 -15.95 6.71 -16.18
N ARG A 136 -15.34 5.60 -15.75
CA ARG A 136 -13.95 5.52 -15.27
C ARG A 136 -12.94 6.07 -16.28
N SER A 137 -13.13 5.76 -17.57
CA SER A 137 -12.27 6.20 -18.66
C SER A 137 -12.59 7.61 -19.17
N GLN A 138 -13.78 8.13 -18.87
CA GLN A 138 -14.22 9.46 -19.28
C GLN A 138 -13.75 10.53 -18.29
N HIS A 139 -14.07 10.35 -17.00
CA HIS A 139 -13.74 11.34 -15.97
C HIS A 139 -12.27 11.27 -15.53
N LYS A 140 -11.68 10.07 -15.62
CA LYS A 140 -10.31 9.76 -15.22
C LYS A 140 -9.93 10.26 -13.83
N LEU A 141 -10.89 10.33 -12.91
CA LEU A 141 -10.72 10.97 -11.61
C LEU A 141 -9.77 10.13 -10.74
N THR A 142 -8.76 10.78 -10.16
CA THR A 142 -7.78 10.16 -9.27
C THR A 142 -7.66 10.95 -7.99
N PHE A 143 -7.56 10.28 -6.84
CA PHE A 143 -7.13 10.92 -5.60
C PHE A 143 -6.08 10.10 -4.88
N ILE A 144 -5.28 10.79 -4.06
CA ILE A 144 -4.20 10.21 -3.26
C ILE A 144 -4.36 10.70 -1.84
N VAL A 145 -4.28 9.77 -0.88
CA VAL A 145 -4.22 10.06 0.55
C VAL A 145 -2.82 9.73 1.03
N SER A 146 -2.09 10.72 1.53
CA SER A 146 -0.69 10.55 1.94
C SER A 146 -0.38 11.23 3.27
N HIS A 147 0.74 10.87 3.89
CA HIS A 147 1.37 11.65 4.97
C HIS A 147 2.74 12.13 4.49
N PRO A 148 2.79 13.18 3.65
CA PRO A 148 4.04 13.66 3.10
C PRO A 148 5.02 13.99 4.21
N HIS A 149 6.19 13.36 4.18
CA HIS A 149 7.26 13.61 5.14
C HIS A 149 6.90 13.33 6.61
N GLY A 150 5.85 12.54 6.87
CA GLY A 150 5.34 12.30 8.23
C GLY A 150 4.51 13.45 8.80
N CYS A 151 4.17 14.45 7.99
CA CYS A 151 3.27 15.55 8.38
C CYS A 151 1.80 15.11 8.43
N SER A 152 0.91 16.07 8.68
CA SER A 152 -0.54 15.87 8.64
C SER A 152 -0.99 15.22 7.34
N LYS A 153 -1.98 14.33 7.44
CA LYS A 153 -2.60 13.65 6.30
C LYS A 153 -3.08 14.65 5.26
N GLN A 154 -2.70 14.43 4.01
CA GLN A 154 -3.12 15.24 2.87
C GLN A 154 -3.98 14.41 1.92
N VAL A 155 -4.99 15.04 1.33
CA VAL A 155 -5.79 14.49 0.23
C VAL A 155 -5.55 15.34 -1.00
N SER A 156 -5.07 14.72 -2.07
CA SER A 156 -4.85 15.38 -3.36
C SER A 156 -5.76 14.77 -4.40
N VAL A 157 -6.40 15.60 -5.22
CA VAL A 157 -7.33 15.18 -6.26
C VAL A 157 -6.81 15.67 -7.61
N GLY A 158 -6.94 14.84 -8.64
CA GLY A 158 -6.48 15.12 -9.98
C GLY A 158 -7.04 14.12 -10.97
N GLN A 159 -6.32 13.90 -12.07
CA GLN A 159 -6.74 12.98 -13.10
C GLN A 159 -5.59 12.09 -13.55
N TRP A 160 -5.89 10.81 -13.80
CA TRP A 160 -4.98 9.95 -14.54
C TRP A 160 -5.01 10.28 -16.03
N LYS A 161 -3.89 10.03 -16.72
CA LYS A 161 -3.69 10.36 -18.14
C LYS A 161 -3.65 9.08 -18.95
N ASP A 162 -2.66 8.26 -18.66
CA ASP A 162 -2.38 7.02 -19.37
C ASP A 162 -2.50 5.82 -18.42
N ARG A 163 -2.97 4.70 -18.99
CA ARG A 163 -2.95 3.38 -18.38
C ARG A 163 -2.11 2.50 -19.29
N LEU A 164 -1.03 1.96 -18.75
CA LEU A 164 -0.20 0.97 -19.41
C LEU A 164 -0.53 -0.39 -18.81
N GLU A 165 -0.91 -1.35 -19.66
CA GLU A 165 -1.04 -2.74 -19.27
C GLU A 165 0.36 -3.38 -19.21
N VAL A 166 0.65 -4.02 -18.09
CA VAL A 166 1.91 -4.72 -17.83
C VAL A 166 1.50 -6.11 -17.35
N ASP A 167 1.58 -7.08 -18.24
CA ASP A 167 0.98 -8.41 -18.07
C ASP A 167 -0.53 -8.29 -17.76
N GLU A 168 -1.03 -8.93 -16.69
CA GLU A 168 -2.42 -8.83 -16.22
C GLU A 168 -2.65 -7.65 -15.25
N ARG A 169 -1.68 -6.73 -15.13
CA ARG A 169 -1.69 -5.60 -14.20
C ARG A 169 -1.66 -4.27 -14.95
N SER A 170 -1.78 -3.19 -14.21
CA SER A 170 -1.79 -1.84 -14.78
C SER A 170 -0.84 -0.89 -14.06
N LYS A 171 -0.29 0.04 -14.83
CA LYS A 171 0.47 1.19 -14.35
C LYS A 171 -0.20 2.47 -14.85
N PHE A 172 -0.36 3.46 -13.97
CA PHE A 172 -1.01 4.72 -14.30
C PHE A 172 -0.04 5.89 -14.25
N THR A 173 -0.25 6.84 -15.15
CA THR A 173 0.31 8.21 -15.05
C THR A 173 -0.80 9.18 -14.65
N TYR A 174 -0.48 10.23 -13.90
CA TYR A 174 -1.47 11.18 -13.41
C TYR A 174 -0.88 12.55 -13.07
N THR A 175 -1.76 13.54 -13.00
CA THR A 175 -1.41 14.93 -12.65
C THR A 175 -1.73 15.28 -11.19
N THR A 176 -2.27 14.34 -10.41
CA THR A 176 -2.56 14.53 -8.99
C THR A 176 -1.28 14.93 -8.26
N CYS A 177 -1.30 16.05 -7.55
CA CYS A 177 -0.12 16.59 -6.86
C CYS A 177 0.43 15.59 -5.83
N THR A 178 1.74 15.42 -5.84
CA THR A 178 2.48 14.62 -4.87
C THR A 178 3.84 15.27 -4.61
N CYS A 179 4.55 14.76 -3.61
CA CYS A 179 5.97 15.03 -3.44
C CYS A 179 6.70 13.72 -3.12
N PRO A 180 8.04 13.72 -2.99
CA PRO A 180 8.77 12.50 -2.63
C PRO A 180 8.28 11.85 -1.33
N GLY A 181 7.74 12.62 -0.37
CA GLY A 181 7.16 12.10 0.87
C GLY A 181 5.82 11.39 0.70
N SER A 182 5.15 11.53 -0.45
CA SER A 182 3.93 10.81 -0.80
C SER A 182 4.21 9.40 -1.34
N SER A 183 5.47 9.03 -1.54
CA SER A 183 5.85 7.71 -2.06
C SER A 183 5.24 6.59 -1.22
N GLY A 184 4.69 5.57 -1.87
CA GLY A 184 3.97 4.48 -1.22
C GLY A 184 2.51 4.79 -0.84
N ALA A 185 2.04 6.03 -1.04
CA ALA A 185 0.63 6.34 -0.85
C ALA A 185 -0.24 5.63 -1.88
N GLN A 186 -1.42 5.17 -1.47
CA GLN A 186 -2.38 4.56 -2.37
C GLN A 186 -2.86 5.57 -3.42
N VAL A 187 -2.87 5.14 -4.68
CA VAL A 187 -3.38 5.86 -5.84
C VAL A 187 -4.76 5.31 -6.16
N HIS A 188 -5.80 6.09 -5.87
CA HIS A 188 -7.17 5.69 -6.14
C HIS A 188 -7.61 6.23 -7.50
N CYS A 189 -7.68 5.36 -8.52
CA CYS A 189 -8.28 5.66 -9.81
C CYS A 189 -9.78 5.29 -9.78
N LEU A 190 -10.69 6.28 -9.76
CA LEU A 190 -12.12 6.01 -9.53
C LEU A 190 -12.76 5.18 -10.65
N GLY A 191 -13.58 4.22 -10.22
CA GLY A 191 -14.29 3.31 -11.11
C GLY A 191 -13.45 2.11 -11.56
N TYR A 192 -12.17 2.06 -11.19
CA TYR A 192 -11.38 0.83 -11.15
C TYR A 192 -11.54 0.21 -9.76
N ASP A 193 -11.68 -1.10 -9.71
CA ASP A 193 -11.76 -1.88 -8.49
C ASP A 193 -11.44 -3.33 -8.83
N ASP A 194 -10.23 -3.76 -8.48
CA ASP A 194 -10.01 -5.17 -8.29
C ASP A 194 -10.62 -5.54 -6.94
N TRP A 195 -11.62 -6.43 -7.00
CA TRP A 195 -12.48 -6.79 -5.87
C TRP A 195 -11.69 -7.20 -4.62
N ASN A 196 -10.45 -7.64 -4.82
CA ASN A 196 -9.55 -8.08 -3.75
C ASN A 196 -8.34 -7.17 -3.54
N TRP A 197 -7.74 -6.58 -4.60
CA TRP A 197 -6.41 -5.96 -4.54
C TRP A 197 -6.27 -4.79 -5.52
N SER A 198 -6.51 -3.55 -5.08
CA SER A 198 -5.94 -2.43 -5.82
C SER A 198 -4.64 -2.06 -5.14
N ASP A 199 -3.53 -2.34 -5.81
CA ASP A 199 -2.17 -2.24 -5.23
C ASP A 199 -1.38 -1.06 -5.81
N LEU A 200 -2.09 -0.10 -6.42
CA LEU A 200 -1.46 1.07 -7.01
C LEU A 200 -0.91 1.99 -5.92
N VAL A 201 0.41 1.97 -5.74
CA VAL A 201 1.12 2.89 -4.85
C VAL A 201 1.83 3.99 -5.64
N HIS A 202 1.94 5.20 -5.10
CA HIS A 202 2.69 6.27 -5.75
C HIS A 202 4.18 5.95 -5.78
N SER A 203 4.76 6.00 -6.97
CA SER A 203 6.09 5.48 -7.26
C SER A 203 7.09 6.56 -7.70
N GLY A 204 6.62 7.80 -7.87
CA GLY A 204 7.44 8.95 -8.19
C GLY A 204 6.92 9.74 -9.39
N SER A 205 7.81 10.52 -10.00
CA SER A 205 7.47 11.43 -11.10
C SER A 205 8.46 11.34 -12.26
N PHE A 206 7.97 11.58 -13.46
CA PHE A 206 8.76 11.71 -14.67
C PHE A 206 9.26 13.15 -14.85
N LYS A 207 10.30 13.33 -15.69
CA LYS A 207 10.81 14.66 -16.05
C LYS A 207 9.75 15.56 -16.72
N SER A 208 8.73 14.97 -17.33
CA SER A 208 7.58 15.68 -17.90
C SER A 208 6.67 16.32 -16.85
N GLY A 209 6.87 16.04 -15.55
CA GLY A 209 6.03 16.51 -14.46
C GLY A 209 4.84 15.59 -14.15
N LEU A 210 4.63 14.53 -14.94
CA LEU A 210 3.62 13.52 -14.63
C LEU A 210 4.08 12.60 -13.50
N ASN A 211 3.17 12.33 -12.57
CA ASN A 211 3.36 11.32 -11.53
C ASN A 211 3.01 9.93 -12.06
N CYS A 212 3.58 8.90 -11.44
CA CYS A 212 3.31 7.51 -11.80
C CYS A 212 3.03 6.64 -10.57
N SER A 213 2.23 5.60 -10.79
CA SER A 213 2.05 4.51 -9.83
C SER A 213 3.09 3.42 -10.04
N GLY A 214 3.19 2.51 -9.07
CA GLY A 214 3.69 1.16 -9.28
C GLY A 214 2.77 0.37 -10.23
N VAL A 215 3.09 -0.90 -10.40
CA VAL A 215 2.27 -1.84 -11.20
C VAL A 215 1.37 -2.62 -10.26
N GLY A 216 0.06 -2.56 -10.47
CA GLY A 216 -0.91 -3.20 -9.60
C GLY A 216 -2.17 -3.64 -10.32
N PHE A 217 -2.93 -4.48 -9.64
CA PHE A 217 -4.27 -4.92 -10.00
C PHE A 217 -5.28 -3.75 -9.88
N VAL A 218 -6.28 -3.68 -10.78
CA VAL A 218 -7.23 -2.56 -10.92
C VAL A 218 -8.60 -2.92 -11.49
#